data_AF-A0A7K4CMB4-F1
#
_entry.id   AF-A0A7K4CMB4-F1
#
_cell.length_a   1.000
_cell.length_b   1.000
_cell.length_c   1.000
_cell.angle_alpha   90.00
_cell.angle_beta   90.00
_cell.angle_gamma   90.00
#
_symmetry.space_group_name_H-M   'P 1'
#
loop_
_entity.id
_entity.type
_entity.pdbx_description
1 polymer ?
#
loop_
_entity_poly.entity_id
_entity_poly.type
_entity_poly.pdbx_seq_one_letter_code
_entity_poly.pdbx_strand_id
1 'polypeptide(L)'
;MVKKVCFIGPPAAGKTTLRRFFFEGIPADMLMKRQEPPSIGLKHDVYDYIFMYPVEAKKPAPEKVPFKLALVDTSGQEIEKWVTTQRKDVFGGADIIFFIFDASDWVDPAKQQYICDYIWFVLKTRNELVPSALLYILAHKYDKVEKLAGKKGDVAAARRRIAEDIKEYLFKKKELVLDPSVEITSLHKKYRHHTFSKLLDLMTDSMHEILT
;
A
#
# COMPACT_ATOMS: atom_id res chain seq x y z
N MET A 1 -1.30 21.57 -5.14
CA MET A 1 -2.11 20.76 -4.20
C MET A 1 -1.18 19.81 -3.44
N VAL A 2 -1.44 19.54 -2.16
CA VAL A 2 -0.68 18.55 -1.38
C VAL A 2 -1.56 17.33 -1.15
N LYS A 3 -1.02 16.14 -1.40
CA LYS A 3 -1.66 14.85 -1.21
C LYS A 3 -0.90 14.03 -0.19
N LYS A 4 -1.60 13.50 0.81
CA LYS A 4 -0.99 12.69 1.86
C LYS A 4 -1.18 11.21 1.55
N VAL A 5 -0.07 10.50 1.45
CA VAL A 5 -0.01 9.05 1.26
C VAL A 5 0.53 8.41 2.54
N CYS A 6 -0.14 7.39 3.04
CA CYS A 6 0.28 6.69 4.25
C CYS A 6 0.72 5.27 3.89
N PHE A 7 1.95 4.91 4.23
CA PHE A 7 2.45 3.54 4.17
C PHE A 7 2.39 2.94 5.58
N ILE A 8 1.49 1.96 5.76
CA ILE A 8 1.28 1.29 7.04
C ILE A 8 1.33 -0.23 6.87
N GLY A 9 1.69 -0.94 7.94
CA GLY A 9 1.66 -2.39 7.97
C GLY A 9 2.72 -2.99 8.90
N PRO A 10 2.73 -4.32 9.04
CA PRO A 10 3.60 -5.03 9.98
C PRO A 10 5.10 -4.72 9.83
N PRO A 11 5.94 -5.03 10.83
CA PRO A 11 7.37 -4.92 10.70
C PRO A 11 7.88 -5.80 9.56
N ALA A 12 8.98 -5.39 8.94
CA ALA A 12 9.58 -6.10 7.79
C ALA A 12 8.67 -6.30 6.57
N ALA A 13 7.46 -5.73 6.49
CA ALA A 13 6.58 -5.84 5.32
C ALA A 13 7.19 -5.29 4.00
N GLY A 14 8.21 -4.42 4.09
CA GLY A 14 8.88 -3.81 2.93
C GLY A 14 8.40 -2.39 2.59
N LYS A 15 7.76 -1.69 3.54
CA LYS A 15 7.24 -0.32 3.37
C LYS A 15 8.30 0.66 2.89
N THR A 16 9.37 0.82 3.66
CA THR A 16 10.49 1.70 3.32
C THR A 16 11.13 1.28 1.99
N THR A 17 11.31 -0.02 1.76
CA THR A 17 11.85 -0.53 0.50
C THR A 17 10.97 -0.16 -0.71
N LEU A 18 9.65 -0.31 -0.60
CA LEU A 18 8.70 0.10 -1.65
C LEU A 18 8.70 1.61 -1.86
N ARG A 19 8.76 2.40 -0.78
CA ARG A 19 8.88 3.87 -0.87
C ARG A 19 10.10 4.26 -1.71
N ARG A 20 11.27 3.73 -1.33
CA ARG A 20 12.54 4.06 -2.00
C ARG A 20 12.56 3.60 -3.45
N PHE A 21 11.98 2.43 -3.72
CA PHE A 21 11.83 1.94 -5.08
C PHE A 21 10.95 2.86 -5.94
N PHE A 22 9.78 3.24 -5.42
CA PHE A 22 8.76 3.92 -6.20
C PHE A 22 8.95 5.44 -6.26
N PHE A 23 9.20 6.09 -5.12
CA PHE A 23 9.31 7.55 -5.03
C PHE A 23 10.74 8.07 -5.20
N GLU A 24 11.76 7.31 -4.78
CA GLU A 24 13.17 7.74 -4.90
C GLU A 24 13.84 7.16 -6.16
N GLY A 25 13.14 6.29 -6.92
CA GLY A 25 13.67 5.67 -8.14
C GLY A 25 14.87 4.77 -7.91
N ILE A 26 15.10 4.29 -6.68
CA ILE A 26 16.26 3.46 -6.37
C ILE A 26 16.06 2.06 -7.01
N PRO A 27 17.04 1.55 -7.77
CA PRO A 27 16.90 0.26 -8.42
C PRO A 27 16.63 -0.87 -7.44
N ALA A 28 15.63 -1.71 -7.76
CA ALA A 28 15.25 -2.88 -6.96
C ALA A 28 16.45 -3.77 -6.61
N ASP A 29 17.39 -3.94 -7.54
CA ASP A 29 18.56 -4.79 -7.38
C ASP A 29 19.52 -4.27 -6.28
N MET A 30 19.54 -2.96 -6.02
CA MET A 30 20.29 -2.37 -4.92
C MET A 30 19.57 -2.56 -3.58
N LEU A 31 18.25 -2.31 -3.57
CA LEU A 31 17.41 -2.43 -2.38
C LEU A 31 17.29 -3.89 -1.89
N MET A 32 17.34 -4.86 -2.79
CA MET A 32 17.31 -6.28 -2.43
C MET A 32 18.66 -6.77 -1.88
N LYS A 33 19.77 -6.10 -2.18
CA LYS A 33 21.13 -6.45 -1.69
C LYS A 33 21.46 -5.83 -0.35
N ARG A 34 20.76 -4.77 0.06
CA ARG A 34 20.99 -4.07 1.32
C ARG A 34 19.73 -4.20 2.18
N GLN A 35 19.86 -4.80 3.36
CA GLN A 35 18.75 -4.74 4.31
C GLN A 35 18.60 -3.30 4.80
N GLU A 36 17.40 -2.76 4.65
CA GLU A 36 17.07 -1.46 5.22
C GLU A 36 17.04 -1.57 6.75
N PRO A 37 17.62 -0.58 7.46
CA PRO A 37 17.49 -0.54 8.91
C PRO A 37 16.01 -0.41 9.29
N PRO A 38 15.59 -0.97 10.44
CA PRO A 38 14.23 -0.79 10.94
C PRO A 38 13.88 0.71 11.04
N SER A 39 12.69 1.08 10.54
CA SER A 39 12.16 2.43 10.76
C SER A 39 11.81 2.63 12.22
N ILE A 40 12.27 3.74 12.80
CA ILE A 40 11.98 4.16 14.18
C ILE A 40 10.96 5.30 14.11
N GLY A 41 9.84 5.19 14.83
CA GLY A 41 8.81 6.23 14.87
C GLY A 41 8.09 6.46 13.55
N LEU A 42 7.77 7.73 13.29
CA LEU A 42 7.13 8.26 12.09
C LEU A 42 8.16 8.97 11.22
N LYS A 43 8.29 8.57 9.96
CA LYS A 43 9.06 9.32 8.96
C LYS A 43 8.11 10.06 8.03
N HIS A 44 8.39 11.34 7.85
CA HIS A 44 7.67 12.22 6.93
C HIS A 44 8.61 12.62 5.81
N ASP A 45 8.23 12.33 4.57
CA ASP A 45 8.94 12.77 3.38
C ASP A 45 7.99 13.56 2.50
N VAL A 46 8.49 14.57 1.79
CA VAL A 46 7.72 15.33 0.81
C VAL A 46 8.39 15.19 -0.54
N TYR A 47 7.64 14.68 -1.52
CA TYR A 47 8.10 14.52 -2.89
C TYR A 47 7.35 15.49 -3.80
N ASP A 48 8.06 16.17 -4.69
CA ASP A 48 7.45 16.94 -5.76
C ASP A 48 7.16 16.00 -6.95
N TYR A 49 5.91 15.99 -7.41
CA TYR A 49 5.45 15.09 -8.46
C TYR A 49 4.68 15.89 -9.53
N ILE A 50 4.71 15.41 -10.76
CA ILE A 50 3.98 16.01 -11.88
C ILE A 50 3.02 14.96 -12.41
N PHE A 51 1.73 15.25 -12.32
CA PHE A 51 0.70 14.44 -12.94
C PHE A 51 0.41 14.98 -14.35
N MET A 52 0.24 14.08 -15.32
CA MET A 52 -0.24 14.44 -16.65
C MET A 52 -1.73 14.12 -16.70
N TYR A 53 -2.58 15.14 -16.58
CA TYR A 53 -4.02 14.95 -16.64
C TYR A 53 -4.43 14.75 -18.11
N PRO A 54 -5.15 13.67 -18.48
CA PRO A 54 -5.82 13.61 -19.77
C PRO A 54 -6.78 14.78 -19.83
N VAL A 55 -6.53 15.67 -20.77
CA VAL A 55 -7.42 16.77 -21.03
C VAL A 55 -8.78 16.20 -21.39
N GLU A 56 -9.86 16.77 -20.84
CA GLU A 56 -11.16 16.74 -21.49
C GLU A 56 -10.99 16.86 -23.02
N ALA A 57 -11.83 16.17 -23.79
CA ALA A 57 -11.70 15.91 -25.24
C ALA A 57 -11.51 17.15 -26.16
N LYS A 58 -11.30 18.35 -25.63
CA LYS A 58 -11.24 19.65 -26.31
C LYS A 58 -9.96 20.47 -26.12
N LYS A 59 -8.92 20.06 -25.37
CA LYS A 59 -7.59 20.74 -25.43
C LYS A 59 -6.48 19.83 -25.99
N PRO A 60 -5.54 20.39 -26.78
CA PRO A 60 -4.60 19.62 -27.60
C PRO A 60 -3.37 19.08 -26.86
N ALA A 61 -3.16 19.36 -25.56
CA ALA A 61 -1.99 18.90 -24.83
C ALA A 61 -2.28 18.58 -23.35
N PRO A 62 -1.81 17.42 -22.83
CA PRO A 62 -2.00 17.04 -21.42
C PRO A 62 -1.46 18.12 -20.49
N GLU A 63 -2.30 18.53 -19.53
CA GLU A 63 -1.92 19.55 -18.56
C GLU A 63 -1.01 18.92 -17.51
N LYS A 64 0.16 19.52 -17.30
CA LYS A 64 1.10 19.12 -16.25
C LYS A 64 0.67 19.79 -14.95
N VAL A 65 0.09 19.02 -14.04
CA VAL A 65 -0.34 19.51 -12.73
C VAL A 65 0.73 19.16 -11.71
N PRO A 66 1.50 20.14 -11.19
CA PRO A 66 2.44 19.88 -10.10
C PRO A 66 1.68 19.65 -8.79
N PHE A 67 2.08 18.63 -8.06
CA PHE A 67 1.54 18.34 -6.73
C PHE A 67 2.61 17.80 -5.80
N LYS A 68 2.39 17.98 -4.49
CA LYS A 68 3.29 17.48 -3.47
C LYS A 68 2.71 16.22 -2.85
N LEU A 69 3.52 15.18 -2.74
CA LEU A 69 3.18 13.95 -2.05
C LEU A 69 3.84 13.95 -0.68
N ALA A 70 3.04 14.14 0.37
CA ALA A 70 3.48 13.96 1.74
C ALA A 70 3.34 12.47 2.09
N LEU A 71 4.45 11.76 2.18
CA LEU A 71 4.46 10.36 2.55
C LEU A 71 4.70 10.21 4.05
N VAL A 72 3.89 9.36 4.68
CA VAL A 72 4.09 8.91 6.06
C VAL A 72 4.50 7.44 6.05
N ASP A 73 5.75 7.16 6.40
CA ASP A 73 6.25 5.79 6.61
C ASP A 73 6.26 5.47 8.11
N THR A 74 5.46 4.49 8.51
CA THR A 74 5.27 4.10 9.90
C THR A 74 6.22 2.98 10.31
N SER A 75 6.77 3.05 11.53
CA SER A 75 7.41 1.87 12.11
C SER A 75 6.38 0.75 12.30
N GLY A 76 6.68 -0.44 11.78
CA GLY A 76 5.81 -1.61 11.97
C GLY A 76 5.78 -2.12 13.41
N GLN A 77 6.79 -1.80 14.23
CA GLN A 77 6.86 -2.21 15.63
C GLN A 77 5.85 -1.47 16.51
N GLU A 78 5.45 -0.26 16.09
CA GLU A 78 4.52 0.61 16.81
C GLU A 78 3.13 0.61 16.17
N ILE A 79 2.80 -0.38 15.32
CA ILE A 79 1.55 -0.40 14.56
C ILE A 79 0.30 -0.29 15.44
N GLU A 80 0.30 -0.93 16.61
CA GLU A 80 -0.80 -0.82 17.57
C GLU A 80 -1.01 0.62 18.04
N LYS A 81 0.08 1.32 18.38
CA LYS A 81 0.07 2.73 18.77
C LYS A 81 -0.43 3.62 17.62
N TRP A 82 -0.07 3.32 16.37
CA TRP A 82 -0.52 4.08 15.19
C TRP A 82 -2.02 3.92 14.92
N VAL A 83 -2.60 2.75 15.16
CA VAL A 83 -4.03 2.51 14.90
C VAL A 83 -4.93 2.81 16.10
N THR A 84 -4.37 2.99 17.30
CA THR A 84 -5.14 3.29 18.52
C THR A 84 -4.94 4.74 18.98
N THR A 85 -3.80 5.05 19.59
CA THR A 85 -3.58 6.30 20.33
C THR A 85 -3.11 7.45 19.45
N GLN A 86 -2.32 7.18 18.41
CA GLN A 86 -1.72 8.20 17.52
C GLN A 86 -2.28 8.19 16.10
N ARG A 87 -3.52 7.69 15.97
CA ARG A 87 -4.24 7.59 14.70
C ARG A 87 -4.41 8.91 13.95
N LYS A 88 -4.58 10.03 14.66
CA LYS A 88 -4.72 11.34 14.00
C LYS A 88 -3.41 11.80 13.35
N ASP A 89 -2.27 11.51 13.97
CA ASP A 89 -0.97 11.93 13.44
C ASP A 89 -0.63 11.14 12.15
N VAL A 90 -0.93 9.84 12.17
CA VAL A 90 -0.70 8.96 11.01
C VAL A 90 -1.72 9.21 9.91
N PHE A 91 -3.02 9.14 10.22
CA PHE A 91 -4.10 9.10 9.22
C PHE A 91 -4.75 10.46 8.96
N GLY A 92 -4.58 11.46 9.82
CA GLY A 92 -5.22 12.75 9.67
C GLY A 92 -4.88 13.40 8.33
N GLY A 93 -5.91 13.70 7.53
CA GLY A 93 -5.76 14.27 6.20
C GLY A 93 -5.14 13.34 5.15
N ALA A 94 -5.11 12.02 5.37
CA ALA A 94 -4.68 11.06 4.37
C ALA A 94 -5.64 11.05 3.17
N ASP A 95 -5.09 11.07 1.97
CA ASP A 95 -5.84 10.87 0.72
C ASP A 95 -5.74 9.41 0.27
N ILE A 96 -4.59 8.77 0.47
CA ILE A 96 -4.34 7.37 0.11
C ILE A 96 -3.66 6.65 1.27
N ILE A 97 -4.11 5.45 1.55
CA ILE A 97 -3.54 4.54 2.54
C ILE A 97 -3.14 3.26 1.83
N PHE A 98 -1.85 2.95 1.85
CA PHE A 98 -1.32 1.64 1.47
C PHE A 98 -1.06 0.82 2.71
N PHE A 99 -1.85 -0.23 2.91
CA PHE A 99 -1.57 -1.26 3.90
C PHE A 99 -0.71 -2.36 3.25
N ILE A 100 0.51 -2.56 3.75
CA ILE A 100 1.52 -3.41 3.14
C ILE A 100 1.88 -4.53 4.11
N PHE A 101 1.84 -5.78 3.66
CA PHE A 101 2.27 -6.94 4.45
C PHE A 101 3.16 -7.88 3.61
N ASP A 102 3.94 -8.76 4.28
CA ASP A 102 4.71 -9.79 3.59
C ASP A 102 3.78 -10.94 3.19
N ALA A 103 3.60 -11.17 1.90
CA ALA A 103 2.71 -12.20 1.35
C ALA A 103 3.07 -13.60 1.84
N SER A 104 4.34 -13.86 2.21
CA SER A 104 4.72 -15.14 2.79
C SER A 104 4.18 -15.35 4.20
N ASP A 105 3.79 -14.30 4.92
CA ASP A 105 3.11 -14.44 6.21
C ASP A 105 1.65 -14.88 6.04
N TRP A 106 1.04 -14.71 4.85
CA TRP A 106 -0.34 -15.13 4.58
C TRP A 106 -0.54 -16.65 4.58
N VAL A 107 0.55 -17.42 4.42
CA VAL A 107 0.47 -18.89 4.39
C VAL A 107 0.38 -19.51 5.79
N ASP A 108 0.70 -18.74 6.83
CA ASP A 108 0.61 -19.12 8.24
C ASP A 108 -0.73 -18.60 8.81
N PRO A 109 -1.65 -19.48 9.26
CA PRO A 109 -2.95 -19.06 9.76
C PRO A 109 -2.91 -18.04 10.91
N ALA A 110 -1.93 -18.15 11.81
CA ALA A 110 -1.83 -17.23 12.95
C ALA A 110 -1.42 -15.83 12.49
N LYS A 111 -0.49 -15.76 11.53
CA LYS A 111 -0.06 -14.49 10.94
C LYS A 111 -1.10 -13.91 9.99
N GLN A 112 -1.79 -14.73 9.23
CA GLN A 112 -2.93 -14.32 8.41
C GLN A 112 -3.99 -13.64 9.28
N GLN A 113 -4.37 -14.27 10.39
CA GLN A 113 -5.32 -13.71 11.35
C GLN A 113 -4.83 -12.35 11.89
N TYR A 114 -3.57 -12.28 12.32
CA TYR A 114 -2.94 -11.03 12.76
C TYR A 114 -3.03 -9.94 11.68
N ILE A 115 -2.72 -10.23 10.41
CA ILE A 115 -2.79 -9.26 9.31
C ILE A 115 -4.24 -8.78 9.10
N CYS A 116 -5.21 -9.70 9.09
CA CYS A 116 -6.63 -9.37 8.98
C CYS A 116 -7.12 -8.44 10.11
N ASP A 117 -6.66 -8.66 11.34
CA ASP A 117 -6.98 -7.79 12.48
C ASP A 117 -6.48 -6.35 12.22
N TYR A 118 -5.25 -6.18 11.71
CA TYR A 118 -4.74 -4.86 11.36
C TYR A 118 -5.45 -4.20 10.19
N ILE A 119 -5.79 -4.96 9.15
CA ILE A 119 -6.59 -4.44 8.03
C ILE A 119 -7.91 -3.88 8.56
N TRP A 120 -8.57 -4.61 9.45
CA TRP A 120 -9.80 -4.16 10.09
C TRP A 120 -9.60 -2.88 10.91
N PHE A 121 -8.55 -2.78 11.72
CA PHE A 121 -8.24 -1.55 12.46
C PHE A 121 -7.95 -0.35 11.56
N VAL A 122 -7.20 -0.56 10.48
CA VAL A 122 -6.92 0.49 9.49
C VAL A 122 -8.19 0.94 8.80
N LEU A 123 -9.05 0.01 8.41
CA LEU A 123 -10.36 0.31 7.81
C LEU A 123 -11.24 1.13 8.74
N LYS A 124 -11.35 0.73 10.02
CA LYS A 124 -12.08 1.51 11.03
C LYS A 124 -11.52 2.91 11.19
N THR A 125 -10.21 3.02 11.34
CA THR A 125 -9.53 4.31 11.51
C THR A 125 -9.75 5.22 10.30
N ARG A 126 -9.66 4.67 9.09
CA ARG A 126 -9.96 5.37 7.85
C ARG A 126 -11.40 5.85 7.84
N ASN A 127 -12.38 5.00 8.15
CA ASN A 127 -13.79 5.36 8.13
C ASN A 127 -14.14 6.43 9.17
N GLU A 128 -13.50 6.42 10.32
CA GLU A 128 -13.74 7.39 11.39
C GLU A 128 -13.06 8.75 11.16
N LEU A 129 -11.83 8.77 10.62
CA LEU A 129 -11.02 10.00 10.54
C LEU A 129 -10.94 10.61 9.15
N VAL A 130 -10.92 9.76 8.11
CA VAL A 130 -10.67 10.15 6.71
C VAL A 130 -11.53 9.30 5.77
N PRO A 131 -12.87 9.39 5.84
CA PRO A 131 -13.78 8.52 5.09
C PRO A 131 -13.76 8.73 3.56
N SER A 132 -12.98 9.69 3.06
CA SER A 132 -12.70 9.87 1.63
C SER A 132 -11.39 9.21 1.19
N ALA A 133 -10.52 8.79 2.12
CA ALA A 133 -9.21 8.24 1.77
C ALA A 133 -9.34 6.89 1.06
N LEU A 134 -8.57 6.65 0.01
CA LEU A 134 -8.54 5.35 -0.66
C LEU A 134 -7.67 4.37 0.13
N LEU A 135 -8.10 3.12 0.24
CA LEU A 135 -7.37 2.06 0.93
C LEU A 135 -6.98 0.96 -0.06
N TYR A 136 -5.66 0.79 -0.24
CA TYR A 136 -5.08 -0.29 -1.02
C TYR A 136 -4.32 -1.26 -0.12
N ILE A 137 -4.50 -2.55 -0.36
CA ILE A 137 -3.85 -3.62 0.38
C ILE A 137 -2.81 -4.28 -0.54
N LEU A 138 -1.54 -4.18 -0.16
CA LEU A 138 -0.42 -4.72 -0.93
C LEU A 138 0.15 -5.95 -0.25
N ALA A 139 -0.10 -7.13 -0.84
CA ALA A 139 0.58 -8.37 -0.47
C ALA A 139 1.97 -8.37 -1.13
N HIS A 140 2.97 -7.87 -0.41
CA HIS A 140 4.32 -7.64 -0.92
C HIS A 140 5.23 -8.87 -0.78
N LYS A 141 6.37 -8.89 -1.49
CA LYS A 141 7.34 -10.00 -1.47
C LYS A 141 6.75 -11.36 -1.88
N TYR A 142 5.80 -11.33 -2.83
CA TYR A 142 5.15 -12.53 -3.34
C TYR A 142 6.11 -13.58 -3.92
N ASP A 143 7.32 -13.18 -4.33
CA ASP A 143 8.37 -14.12 -4.77
C ASP A 143 8.73 -15.15 -3.69
N LYS A 144 8.52 -14.83 -2.40
CA LYS A 144 8.71 -15.77 -1.29
C LYS A 144 7.63 -16.84 -1.24
N VAL A 145 6.38 -16.51 -1.59
CA VAL A 145 5.27 -17.47 -1.62
C VAL A 145 5.53 -18.53 -2.67
N GLU A 146 5.98 -18.14 -3.86
CA GLU A 146 6.35 -19.10 -4.92
C GLU A 146 7.46 -20.06 -4.49
N LYS A 147 8.48 -19.52 -3.79
CA LYS A 147 9.58 -20.32 -3.26
C LYS A 147 9.09 -21.35 -2.25
N LEU A 148 8.17 -20.96 -1.36
CA LEU A 148 7.55 -21.88 -0.39
C LEU A 148 6.66 -22.93 -1.06
N ALA A 149 5.92 -22.56 -2.11
CA ALA A 149 5.02 -23.45 -2.82
C ALA A 149 5.71 -24.38 -3.84
N GLY A 150 6.98 -24.12 -4.18
CA GLY A 150 7.75 -24.93 -5.13
C GLY A 150 7.23 -24.91 -6.58
N LYS A 151 6.33 -23.98 -6.92
CA LYS A 151 5.70 -23.85 -8.25
C LYS A 151 5.57 -22.38 -8.64
N LYS A 152 5.49 -22.10 -9.94
CA LYS A 152 5.10 -20.76 -10.43
C LYS A 152 3.71 -20.44 -9.86
N GLY A 153 3.63 -19.39 -9.06
CA GLY A 153 2.40 -18.91 -8.47
C GLY A 153 1.56 -18.21 -9.53
N ASP A 154 0.28 -18.53 -9.55
CA ASP A 154 -0.72 -17.74 -10.27
C ASP A 154 -1.04 -16.50 -9.42
N VAL A 155 -0.51 -15.36 -9.87
CA VAL A 155 -0.68 -14.06 -9.20
C VAL A 155 -2.16 -13.68 -9.12
N ALA A 156 -2.95 -13.95 -10.17
CA ALA A 156 -4.36 -13.61 -10.21
C ALA A 156 -5.16 -14.47 -9.23
N ALA A 157 -4.87 -15.78 -9.19
CA ALA A 157 -5.49 -16.68 -8.22
C ALA A 157 -5.11 -16.32 -6.78
N ALA A 158 -3.84 -15.97 -6.51
CA ALA A 158 -3.40 -15.55 -5.19
C ALA A 158 -4.06 -14.24 -4.76
N ARG A 159 -4.14 -13.24 -5.66
CA ARG A 159 -4.85 -11.98 -5.42
C ARG A 159 -6.31 -12.24 -5.04
N ARG A 160 -7.01 -13.06 -5.84
CA ARG A 160 -8.42 -13.40 -5.60
C ARG A 160 -8.61 -14.07 -4.25
N ARG A 161 -7.77 -15.06 -3.93
CA ARG A 161 -7.84 -15.78 -2.65
C ARG A 161 -7.65 -14.84 -1.45
N ILE A 162 -6.61 -14.00 -1.48
CA ILE A 162 -6.36 -13.03 -0.38
C ILE A 162 -7.54 -12.06 -0.24
N ALA A 163 -8.09 -11.58 -1.36
CA ALA A 163 -9.26 -10.69 -1.33
C ALA A 163 -10.50 -11.39 -0.75
N GLU A 164 -10.78 -12.63 -1.14
CA GLU A 164 -11.88 -13.45 -0.61
C GLU A 164 -11.73 -13.69 0.89
N ASP A 165 -10.52 -14.07 1.35
CA ASP A 165 -10.21 -14.29 2.77
C ASP A 165 -10.44 -13.01 3.60
N ILE A 166 -9.98 -11.85 3.12
CA ILE A 166 -10.18 -10.55 3.79
C ILE A 166 -11.67 -10.20 3.82
N LYS A 167 -12.37 -10.38 2.70
CA LYS A 167 -13.79 -10.07 2.59
C LYS A 167 -14.63 -10.91 3.55
N GLU A 168 -14.35 -12.22 3.63
CA GLU A 168 -15.00 -13.11 4.59
C GLU A 168 -14.73 -12.66 6.03
N TYR A 169 -13.48 -12.29 6.34
CA TYR A 169 -13.11 -11.79 7.66
C TYR A 169 -13.86 -10.50 8.02
N LEU A 170 -13.90 -9.52 7.13
CA LEU A 170 -14.59 -8.24 7.36
C LEU A 170 -16.11 -8.42 7.45
N PHE A 171 -16.67 -9.34 6.66
CA PHE A 171 -18.09 -9.73 6.76
C PHE A 171 -18.42 -10.26 8.16
N LYS A 172 -17.58 -11.15 8.73
CA LYS A 172 -17.74 -11.66 10.10
C LYS A 172 -17.66 -10.54 11.15
N LYS A 173 -16.89 -9.48 10.89
CA LYS A 173 -16.81 -8.29 11.75
C LYS A 173 -17.96 -7.28 11.55
N LYS A 174 -18.89 -7.56 10.63
CA LYS A 174 -20.00 -6.67 10.24
C LYS A 174 -19.53 -5.34 9.63
N GLU A 175 -18.35 -5.33 9.03
CA GLU A 175 -17.79 -4.19 8.30
C GLU A 175 -17.97 -4.42 6.80
N LEU A 176 -19.21 -4.31 6.32
CA LEU A 176 -19.63 -4.74 4.98
C LEU A 176 -19.35 -3.74 3.84
N VAL A 177 -18.65 -2.65 4.12
CA VAL A 177 -18.78 -1.43 3.30
C VAL A 177 -17.80 -1.34 2.12
N LEU A 178 -16.72 -2.11 2.07
CA LEU A 178 -15.72 -1.97 1.00
C LEU A 178 -15.23 -3.31 0.47
N ASP A 179 -15.15 -3.42 -0.86
CA ASP A 179 -14.34 -4.44 -1.52
C ASP A 179 -12.87 -3.96 -1.45
N PRO A 180 -12.03 -4.54 -0.58
CA PRO A 180 -10.68 -4.05 -0.41
C PRO A 180 -9.90 -4.25 -1.71
N SER A 181 -9.29 -3.19 -2.23
CA SER A 181 -8.44 -3.28 -3.40
C SER A 181 -7.13 -3.97 -3.01
N VAL A 182 -7.05 -5.28 -3.27
CA VAL A 182 -5.88 -6.11 -2.98
C VAL A 182 -5.02 -6.25 -4.23
N GLU A 183 -3.73 -6.01 -4.07
CA GLU A 183 -2.74 -6.13 -5.15
C GLU A 183 -1.51 -6.92 -4.69
N ILE A 184 -0.93 -7.69 -5.62
CA ILE A 184 0.25 -8.51 -5.38
C ILE A 184 1.48 -7.78 -5.88
N THR A 185 2.51 -7.62 -5.03
CA THR A 185 3.73 -6.89 -5.40
C THR A 185 5.00 -7.62 -4.98
N SER A 186 6.10 -7.33 -5.65
CA SER A 186 7.44 -7.84 -5.31
C SER A 186 8.53 -7.11 -6.09
N LEU A 187 9.65 -6.80 -5.43
CA LEU A 187 10.83 -6.23 -6.08
C LEU A 187 11.73 -7.26 -6.77
N HIS A 188 11.46 -8.56 -6.63
CA HIS A 188 12.17 -9.59 -7.38
C HIS A 188 12.07 -9.34 -8.89
N LYS A 189 13.13 -9.69 -9.64
CA LYS A 189 13.28 -9.40 -11.09
C LYS A 189 12.05 -9.75 -11.93
N LYS A 190 11.36 -10.84 -11.58
CA LYS A 190 10.13 -11.31 -12.23
C LYS A 190 8.94 -10.32 -12.10
N TYR A 191 8.87 -9.57 -11.00
CA TYR A 191 7.69 -8.78 -10.60
C TYR A 191 7.93 -7.28 -10.54
N ARG A 192 9.18 -6.81 -10.57
CA ARG A 192 9.49 -5.39 -10.34
C ARG A 192 8.79 -4.43 -11.32
N HIS A 193 8.68 -4.82 -12.59
CA HIS A 193 7.96 -4.01 -13.60
C HIS A 193 6.47 -3.95 -13.30
N HIS A 194 5.85 -5.11 -13.04
CA HIS A 194 4.45 -5.18 -12.64
C HIS A 194 4.18 -4.36 -11.37
N THR A 195 5.08 -4.45 -10.37
CA THR A 195 4.97 -3.69 -9.12
C THR A 195 5.03 -2.19 -9.37
N PHE A 196 5.96 -1.72 -10.20
CA PHE A 196 6.07 -0.31 -10.54
C PHE A 196 4.82 0.19 -11.28
N SER A 197 4.41 -0.52 -12.33
CA SER A 197 3.20 -0.19 -13.09
C SER A 197 1.97 -0.17 -12.19
N LYS A 198 1.80 -1.18 -11.32
CA LYS A 198 0.64 -1.24 -10.42
C LYS A 198 0.62 -0.06 -9.45
N LEU A 199 1.75 0.27 -8.82
CA LEU A 199 1.82 1.44 -7.93
C LEU A 199 1.53 2.74 -8.69
N LEU A 200 2.00 2.86 -9.92
CA LEU A 200 1.69 4.01 -10.78
C LEU A 200 0.19 4.09 -11.11
N ASP A 201 -0.44 2.97 -11.47
CA ASP A 201 -1.87 2.89 -11.76
C ASP A 201 -2.68 3.31 -10.52
N LEU A 202 -2.42 2.70 -9.36
CA LEU A 202 -3.14 3.00 -8.11
C LEU A 202 -3.00 4.48 -7.71
N MET A 203 -1.80 5.04 -7.86
CA MET A 203 -1.58 6.46 -7.61
C MET A 203 -2.31 7.34 -8.62
N THR A 204 -2.31 6.97 -9.90
CA THR A 204 -2.97 7.72 -10.98
C THR A 204 -4.48 7.71 -10.81
N ASP A 205 -5.07 6.54 -10.58
CA ASP A 205 -6.50 6.36 -10.32
C ASP A 205 -6.93 7.19 -9.11
N SER A 206 -6.14 7.14 -8.04
CA SER A 206 -6.39 7.97 -6.86
C SER A 206 -6.34 9.45 -7.17
N MET A 207 -5.35 9.91 -7.94
CA MET A 207 -5.28 11.33 -8.31
C MET A 207 -6.44 11.76 -9.19
N HIS A 208 -6.96 10.87 -10.05
CA HIS A 208 -8.14 11.15 -10.86
C HIS A 208 -9.40 11.30 -10.00
N GLU A 209 -9.70 10.31 -9.14
CA GLU A 209 -10.89 10.34 -8.28
C GLU A 209 -10.92 11.53 -7.35
N ILE A 210 -9.76 12.06 -6.96
CA ILE A 210 -9.69 13.21 -6.06
C ILE A 210 -9.75 14.56 -6.79
N LEU A 211 -9.46 14.59 -8.10
CA LEU A 211 -9.52 15.81 -8.91
C LEU A 211 -10.90 16.05 -9.55
N THR A 212 -11.73 15.01 -9.65
CA THR A 212 -13.13 15.05 -10.11
C THR A 212 -14.11 15.26 -8.97
#